data_AF-C2EM72-F1
#
_entry.id   AF-C2EM72-F1
#
_cell.length_a   1.000
_cell.length_b   1.000
_cell.length_c   1.000
_cell.angle_alpha   90.00
_cell.angle_beta   90.00
_cell.angle_gamma   90.00
#
_symmetry.space_group_name_H-M   'P 1'
#
loop_
_entity.id
_entity.type
_entity.pdbx_description
1 polymer ?
#
loop_
_entity_poly.entity_id
_entity_poly.type
_entity_poly.pdbx_seq_one_letter_code
_entity_poly.pdbx_strand_id
1 'polypeptide(L)'
;MRIKGFLMMESFMAIMIATIAVSCLYLTVAENQKNGREIELKTDRAYAYHVLTESNLDQVMVHDRIYEKAGHNYVYDRDAKQKFAVAG
;
A
#
# COMPACT_ATOMS: atom_id res chain seq x y z
N MET A 1 -26.26 -5.14 -46.08
CA MET A 1 -24.84 -4.80 -45.81
C MET A 1 -24.66 -3.75 -44.71
N ARG A 2 -25.55 -2.74 -44.58
CA ARG A 2 -25.52 -1.70 -43.51
C ARG A 2 -25.51 -2.24 -42.05
N ILE A 3 -26.34 -3.25 -41.75
CA ILE A 3 -26.48 -3.77 -40.38
C ILE A 3 -25.22 -4.53 -39.90
N LYS A 4 -24.54 -5.25 -40.81
CA LYS A 4 -23.32 -6.01 -40.48
C LYS A 4 -22.14 -5.09 -40.12
N GLY A 5 -22.01 -3.96 -40.80
CA GLY A 5 -20.97 -2.96 -40.50
C GLY A 5 -21.21 -2.23 -39.16
N PHE A 6 -22.48 -1.94 -38.84
CA PHE A 6 -22.86 -1.38 -37.55
C PHE A 6 -22.51 -2.32 -36.39
N LEU A 7 -22.88 -3.61 -36.50
CA LEU A 7 -22.56 -4.63 -35.49
C LEU A 7 -21.05 -4.83 -35.30
N MET A 8 -20.25 -4.75 -36.37
CA MET A 8 -18.78 -4.82 -36.25
C MET A 8 -18.21 -3.62 -35.48
N MET A 9 -18.68 -2.41 -35.76
CA MET A 9 -18.21 -1.20 -35.07
C MET A 9 -18.60 -1.22 -33.59
N GLU A 10 -19.82 -1.64 -33.28
CA GLU A 10 -20.30 -1.80 -31.91
C GLU A 10 -19.47 -2.84 -31.15
N SER A 11 -19.19 -3.99 -31.77
CA SER A 11 -18.34 -5.02 -31.17
C SER A 11 -16.92 -4.53 -30.93
N PHE A 12 -16.34 -3.76 -31.86
CA PHE A 12 -15.00 -3.20 -31.71
C PHE A 12 -14.94 -2.19 -30.56
N MET A 13 -15.95 -1.31 -30.44
CA MET A 13 -16.07 -0.38 -29.32
C MET A 13 -16.24 -1.10 -27.99
N ALA A 14 -17.06 -2.15 -27.96
CA ALA A 14 -17.25 -2.97 -26.76
C ALA A 14 -15.94 -3.63 -26.31
N ILE A 15 -15.15 -4.16 -27.24
CA ILE A 15 -13.83 -4.75 -26.95
C ILE A 15 -12.88 -3.68 -26.40
N MET A 16 -12.83 -2.50 -27.02
CA MET A 16 -11.98 -1.39 -26.55
C MET A 16 -12.35 -0.95 -25.13
N ILE A 17 -13.65 -0.82 -24.83
CA ILE A 17 -14.11 -0.46 -23.49
C ILE A 17 -13.76 -1.57 -22.50
N ALA A 18 -13.96 -2.84 -22.87
CA ALA A 18 -13.63 -3.97 -22.02
C ALA A 18 -12.13 -4.03 -21.67
N THR A 19 -11.24 -3.81 -22.64
CA THR A 19 -9.79 -3.82 -22.40
C THR A 19 -9.36 -2.67 -21.49
N ILE A 20 -9.93 -1.47 -21.68
CA ILE A 20 -9.66 -0.33 -20.79
C ILE A 20 -10.16 -0.64 -19.38
N ALA A 21 -11.38 -1.15 -19.23
CA ALA A 21 -11.97 -1.46 -17.93
C ALA A 21 -11.13 -2.49 -17.16
N VAL A 22 -10.71 -3.58 -17.82
CA VAL A 22 -9.84 -4.59 -17.22
C VAL A 22 -8.48 -4.00 -16.83
N SER A 23 -7.91 -3.12 -17.65
CA SER A 23 -6.63 -2.46 -17.35
C SER A 23 -6.74 -1.54 -16.14
N CYS A 24 -7.80 -0.73 -16.05
CA CYS A 24 -8.07 0.10 -14.89
C CYS A 24 -8.25 -0.74 -13.63
N LEU A 25 -9.04 -1.82 -13.71
CA LEU A 25 -9.24 -2.72 -12.57
C LEU A 25 -7.92 -3.32 -12.10
N TYR A 26 -7.07 -3.77 -13.02
CA TYR A 26 -5.75 -4.30 -12.69
C TYR A 26 -4.88 -3.28 -11.96
N LEU A 27 -4.79 -2.05 -12.49
CA LEU A 27 -4.02 -0.97 -11.86
C LEU A 27 -4.55 -0.64 -10.47
N THR A 28 -5.87 -0.51 -10.33
CA THR A 28 -6.51 -0.24 -9.04
C THR A 28 -6.24 -1.34 -8.02
N VAL A 29 -6.29 -2.62 -8.41
CA VAL A 29 -5.98 -3.73 -7.50
C VAL A 29 -4.49 -3.70 -7.11
N ALA A 30 -3.60 -3.49 -8.06
CA ALA A 30 -2.17 -3.42 -7.80
C ALA A 30 -1.78 -2.25 -6.88
N GLU A 31 -2.39 -1.07 -7.08
CA GLU A 31 -2.19 0.09 -6.21
C GLU A 31 -2.79 -0.13 -4.82
N ASN A 32 -3.99 -0.72 -4.72
CA ASN A 32 -4.60 -1.01 -3.43
C ASN A 32 -3.76 -1.98 -2.59
N GLN A 33 -3.17 -3.01 -3.20
CA GLN A 33 -2.28 -3.93 -2.48
C GLN A 33 -1.03 -3.22 -1.96
N LYS A 34 -0.42 -2.35 -2.77
CA LYS A 34 0.74 -1.55 -2.33
C LYS A 34 0.37 -0.59 -1.21
N ASN A 35 -0.73 0.13 -1.38
CA ASN A 35 -1.21 1.12 -0.42
C ASN A 35 -1.61 0.45 0.91
N GLY A 36 -2.28 -0.70 0.86
CA GLY A 36 -2.62 -1.48 2.07
C GLY A 36 -1.39 -1.83 2.88
N ARG A 37 -0.34 -2.33 2.22
CA ARG A 37 0.94 -2.66 2.87
C ARG A 37 1.64 -1.43 3.45
N GLU A 38 1.60 -0.29 2.76
CA GLU A 38 2.17 0.96 3.28
C GLU A 38 1.41 1.47 4.52
N ILE A 39 0.08 1.35 4.52
CA ILE A 39 -0.77 1.70 5.66
C ILE A 39 -0.48 0.79 6.85
N GLU A 40 -0.40 -0.53 6.63
CA GLU A 40 -0.03 -1.51 7.67
C GLU A 40 1.32 -1.14 8.30
N LEU A 41 2.35 -0.91 7.49
CA LEU A 41 3.68 -0.54 8.00
C LEU A 41 3.67 0.81 8.74
N LYS A 42 2.86 1.77 8.30
CA LYS A 42 2.73 3.07 8.98
C LYS A 42 2.07 2.88 10.36
N THR A 43 1.01 2.08 10.44
CA THR A 43 0.32 1.76 11.68
C THR A 43 1.23 0.99 12.64
N ASP A 44 1.96 0.00 12.16
CA ASP A 44 2.90 -0.79 12.96
C ASP A 44 4.01 0.07 13.56
N ARG A 45 4.56 0.99 12.77
CA ARG A 45 5.58 1.95 13.25
C ARG A 45 5.02 2.91 14.30
N ALA A 46 3.79 3.39 14.11
CA ALA A 46 3.14 4.27 15.08
C ALA A 46 2.87 3.53 16.41
N TYR A 47 2.39 2.28 16.32
CA TYR A 47 2.19 1.42 17.47
C TYR A 47 3.52 1.12 18.19
N ALA A 48 4.55 0.73 17.44
CA ALA A 48 5.89 0.49 17.97
C ALA A 48 6.44 1.74 18.69
N TYR A 49 6.32 2.93 18.08
CA TYR A 49 6.74 4.18 18.70
C TYR A 49 6.05 4.43 20.03
N HIS A 50 4.73 4.24 20.07
CA HIS A 50 3.93 4.43 21.27
C HIS A 50 4.37 3.50 22.39
N VAL A 51 4.51 2.19 22.09
CA VAL A 51 4.98 1.19 23.07
C VAL A 51 6.40 1.48 23.55
N LEU A 52 7.34 1.78 22.65
CA LEU A 52 8.73 2.11 22.99
C LEU A 52 8.81 3.35 23.89
N THR A 53 7.96 4.34 23.65
CA THR A 53 7.95 5.61 24.40
C THR A 53 7.30 5.44 25.76
N GLU A 54 6.12 4.80 25.84
CA GLU A 54 5.39 4.64 27.11
C GLU A 54 6.03 3.61 28.04
N SER A 55 6.52 2.50 27.48
CA SER A 55 7.12 1.42 28.28
C SER A 55 8.63 1.59 28.49
N ASN A 56 9.22 2.67 27.95
CA ASN A 56 10.65 2.95 27.96
C ASN A 56 11.51 1.74 27.53
N LEU A 57 11.07 1.04 26.49
CA LEU A 57 11.78 -0.10 25.91
C LEU A 57 12.75 0.38 24.82
N ASP A 58 13.85 -0.36 24.64
CA ASP A 58 14.84 -0.06 23.59
C ASP A 58 14.42 -0.61 22.22
N GLN A 59 13.72 -1.76 22.22
CA GLN A 59 13.21 -2.42 21.02
C GLN A 59 11.87 -3.13 21.27
N VAL A 60 11.05 -3.26 20.24
CA VAL A 60 9.78 -3.99 20.26
C VAL A 60 9.59 -4.73 18.95
N MET A 61 9.03 -5.94 19.02
CA MET A 61 8.61 -6.69 17.85
C MET A 61 7.13 -6.43 17.60
N VAL A 62 6.79 -5.95 16.41
CA VAL A 62 5.39 -5.78 15.97
C VAL A 62 5.21 -6.62 14.71
N HIS A 63 4.24 -7.54 14.77
CA HIS A 63 4.05 -8.61 13.79
C HIS A 63 5.31 -9.45 13.58
N ASP A 64 6.05 -9.18 12.51
CA ASP A 64 7.26 -9.90 12.09
C ASP A 64 8.51 -9.00 12.05
N ARG A 65 8.38 -7.73 12.47
CA ARG A 65 9.43 -6.71 12.36
C ARG A 65 9.91 -6.23 13.71
N ILE A 66 11.20 -5.92 13.78
CA ILE A 66 11.82 -5.35 14.98
C ILE A 66 12.01 -3.85 14.78
N TYR A 67 11.46 -3.10 15.73
CA TYR A 67 11.53 -1.65 15.79
C TYR A 67 12.35 -1.19 16.98
N GLU A 68 13.21 -0.20 16.78
CA GLU A 68 14.08 0.36 17.82
C GLU A 68 13.84 1.86 18.00
N LYS A 69 14.14 2.34 19.21
CA LYS A 69 14.06 3.75 19.55
C LYS A 69 15.10 4.56 18.77
N ALA A 70 14.67 5.53 17.96
CA ALA A 70 15.56 6.27 17.06
C ALA A 70 15.59 7.78 17.27
N GLY A 71 14.95 8.27 18.33
CA GLY A 71 14.84 9.69 18.71
C GLY A 71 13.38 10.12 18.90
N HIS A 72 13.16 11.42 19.14
CA HIS A 72 11.82 12.00 19.27
C HIS A 72 11.06 11.90 17.93
N ASN A 73 9.90 11.23 17.92
CA ASN A 73 9.06 10.99 16.74
C ASN A 73 9.75 10.20 15.62
N TYR A 74 10.76 9.39 15.94
CA TYR A 74 11.40 8.49 14.98
C TYR A 74 11.50 7.07 15.52
N VAL A 75 11.28 6.10 14.63
CA VAL A 75 11.50 4.68 14.87
C VAL A 75 12.47 4.14 13.83
N TYR A 76 13.41 3.30 14.26
CA TYR A 76 14.29 2.56 13.37
C TYR A 76 13.67 1.20 13.08
N ASP A 77 13.41 0.91 11.81
CA ASP A 77 12.93 -0.40 11.34
C ASP A 77 14.18 -1.21 10.96
N ARG A 78 14.46 -2.30 11.69
CA ARG A 78 15.65 -3.14 11.44
C ARG A 78 15.59 -3.83 10.08
N ASP A 79 14.42 -4.26 9.67
CA ASP A 79 14.21 -5.00 8.42
C ASP A 79 14.42 -4.09 7.21
N ALA A 80 13.90 -2.86 7.29
CA ALA A 80 14.14 -1.82 6.28
C ALA A 80 15.51 -1.14 6.41
N LYS A 81 16.22 -1.36 7.53
CA LYS A 81 17.50 -0.72 7.89
C LYS A 81 17.47 0.80 7.81
N GLN A 82 16.33 1.41 8.09
CA GLN A 82 16.09 2.84 7.92
C GLN A 82 15.27 3.43 9.07
N LYS A 83 15.51 4.72 9.36
CA LYS A 83 14.70 5.51 10.29
C LYS A 83 13.47 6.07 9.60
N PHE A 84 12.31 5.94 10.23
CA PHE A 84 11.05 6.49 9.76
C PHE A 84 10.54 7.53 10.76
N ALA A 85 10.09 8.66 10.22
CA ALA A 85 9.35 9.65 11.00
C ALA A 85 7.96 9.08 11.31
N VAL A 86 7.60 9.11 12.59
CA VAL A 86 6.25 8.80 13.04
C VAL A 86 5.55 10.13 13.22
N ALA A 87 4.77 10.53 12.20
CA ALA A 87 3.88 11.66 12.33
C ALA A 87 2.77 11.26 13.32
N GLY A 88 2.70 11.97 14.44
CA GLY A 88 1.60 11.87 15.40
C GLY A 88 0.27 12.30 14.81
#